data_AF-A0A7S8FF37-F1
#
_entry.id   AF-A0A7S8FF37-F1
#
_cell.length_a   1.000
_cell.length_b   1.000
_cell.length_c   1.000
_cell.angle_alpha   90.00
_cell.angle_beta   90.00
_cell.angle_gamma   90.00
#
_symmetry.space_group_name_H-M   'P 1'
#
loop_
_entity.id
_entity.type
_entity.pdbx_description
1 polymer ?
#
loop_
_entity_poly.entity_id
_entity_poly.type
_entity_poly.pdbx_seq_one_letter_code
_entity_poly.pdbx_strand_id
1 'polypeptide(L)'
;MPSALLSNIEIDCILSNGNNSLTGDGCIYDLSSSPTISQPERLHPGDYVKLRLWLPDESSCIFVELAEVQWVKHHWIKVDLLITSPEDQARLRQFVAVEDRSSLSSRRKSEQILIRA
;
A
#
# COMPACT_ATOMS: atom_id res chain seq x y z
N MET A 1 2.05 24.92 9.40
CA MET A 1 1.25 23.82 8.84
C MET A 1 2.21 22.97 8.05
N PRO A 2 2.42 21.68 8.34
CA PRO A 2 3.28 20.87 7.48
C PRO A 2 2.51 20.65 6.18
N SER A 3 3.08 21.18 5.10
CA SER A 3 2.69 20.86 3.74
C SER A 3 3.01 19.39 3.53
N ALA A 4 2.07 18.50 3.82
CA ALA A 4 2.17 17.12 3.38
C ALA A 4 2.10 17.16 1.84
N LEU A 5 3.26 17.29 1.22
CA LEU A 5 3.40 17.32 -0.22
C LEU A 5 2.91 15.97 -0.71
N LEU A 6 2.00 15.98 -1.68
CA LEU A 6 1.75 14.80 -2.50
C LEU A 6 3.12 14.42 -3.07
N SER A 7 3.71 13.37 -2.51
CA SER A 7 4.99 12.93 -2.98
C SER A 7 4.74 12.36 -4.37
N ASN A 8 5.57 12.73 -5.34
CA ASN A 8 5.58 12.06 -6.65
C ASN A 8 6.16 10.64 -6.47
N ILE A 9 5.67 9.89 -5.50
CA ILE A 9 6.17 8.58 -5.13
C ILE A 9 5.05 7.59 -5.37
N GLU A 10 5.38 6.56 -6.13
CA GLU A 10 4.53 5.40 -6.37
C GLU A 10 5.22 4.17 -5.81
N ILE A 11 4.46 3.31 -5.13
CA ILE A 11 4.97 2.03 -4.63
C ILE A 11 4.24 0.91 -5.36
N ASP A 12 4.98 0.15 -6.16
CA ASP A 12 4.47 -1.10 -6.72
C ASP A 12 4.71 -2.20 -5.72
N CYS A 13 3.68 -2.94 -5.36
CA CYS A 13 3.75 -3.96 -4.33
C CYS A 13 2.98 -5.20 -4.76
N ILE A 14 3.62 -6.36 -4.66
CA ILE A 14 2.95 -7.65 -4.80
C ILE A 14 2.44 -8.05 -3.43
N LEU A 15 1.12 -8.11 -3.30
CA LEU A 15 0.47 -8.46 -2.05
C LEU A 15 0.63 -9.95 -1.76
N SER A 16 0.92 -10.23 -0.51
CA SER A 16 0.96 -11.54 0.09
C SER A 16 0.12 -11.50 1.35
N ASN A 17 -0.77 -12.46 1.52
CA ASN A 17 -1.58 -12.50 2.73
C ASN A 17 -0.71 -12.88 3.93
N GLY A 18 -0.61 -11.99 4.91
CA GLY A 18 0.07 -12.24 6.17
C GLY A 18 -0.95 -12.61 7.25
N ASN A 19 -0.56 -13.41 8.25
CA ASN A 19 -1.46 -13.88 9.32
C ASN A 19 -2.34 -12.79 9.97
N ASN A 20 -1.83 -11.56 10.08
CA ASN A 20 -2.49 -10.49 10.85
C ASN A 20 -2.66 -9.15 10.11
N SER A 21 -2.05 -8.97 8.94
CA SER A 21 -2.11 -7.75 8.15
C SER A 21 -1.82 -8.09 6.69
N LEU A 22 -2.33 -7.26 5.78
CA LEU A 22 -1.93 -7.34 4.39
C LEU A 22 -0.46 -6.95 4.29
N THR A 23 0.36 -7.86 3.76
CA THR A 23 1.80 -7.64 3.57
C THR A 23 2.12 -7.69 2.10
N GLY A 24 3.28 -7.19 1.70
CA GLY A 24 3.75 -7.39 0.33
C GLY A 24 5.18 -6.94 0.13
N ASP A 25 5.74 -7.39 -0.98
CA ASP A 25 7.07 -7.02 -1.45
C ASP A 25 6.93 -6.03 -2.58
N GLY A 26 7.65 -4.92 -2.50
CA GLY A 26 7.48 -3.82 -3.42
C GLY A 26 8.73 -3.03 -3.73
N CYS A 27 8.59 -2.09 -4.66
CA CYS A 27 9.61 -1.16 -5.08
C CYS A 27 9.02 0.25 -5.08
N ILE A 28 9.82 1.20 -4.58
CA ILE A 28 9.43 2.61 -4.49
C ILE A 28 9.98 3.32 -5.72
N TYR A 29 9.14 4.07 -6.41
CA TYR A 29 9.48 4.84 -7.59
C TYR A 29 9.28 6.33 -7.34
N ASP A 30 10.30 7.13 -7.61
CA ASP A 30 10.23 8.59 -7.64
C ASP A 30 9.89 9.06 -9.07
N LEU A 31 8.70 9.63 -9.22
CA LEU A 31 8.10 10.12 -10.46
C LEU A 31 8.36 11.62 -10.72
N SER A 32 9.22 12.28 -9.93
CA SER A 32 9.39 13.74 -10.00
C SER A 32 9.90 14.26 -11.35
N SER A 33 10.71 13.48 -12.08
CA SER A 33 11.21 13.86 -13.42
C SER A 33 11.62 12.67 -14.29
N SER A 34 12.09 11.57 -13.68
CA SER A 34 12.35 10.31 -14.35
C SER A 34 12.14 9.18 -13.34
N PRO A 35 11.38 8.13 -13.68
CA PRO A 35 11.06 7.05 -12.75
C PRO A 35 12.35 6.39 -12.28
N THR A 36 12.72 6.65 -11.02
CA THR A 36 13.94 6.12 -10.41
C THR A 36 13.56 5.31 -9.18
N ILE A 37 14.22 4.17 -8.99
CA ILE A 37 14.05 3.35 -7.79
C ILE A 37 14.58 4.15 -6.59
N SER A 38 13.73 4.34 -5.60
CA SER A 38 14.02 5.09 -4.38
C SER A 38 14.12 4.13 -3.20
N GLN A 39 14.85 4.55 -2.16
CA GLN A 39 14.95 3.79 -0.93
C GLN A 39 13.82 4.15 0.06
N PRO A 40 13.40 3.22 0.94
CA PRO A 40 12.37 3.44 1.96
C PRO A 40 12.64 4.65 2.84
N GLU A 41 13.91 4.91 3.16
CA GLU A 41 14.36 5.98 4.05
C GLU A 41 14.06 7.40 3.53
N ARG A 42 13.69 7.54 2.24
CA ARG A 42 13.23 8.82 1.68
C ARG A 42 11.79 9.16 2.07
N LEU A 43 11.01 8.18 2.52
CA LEU A 43 9.64 8.37 3.00
C LEU A 43 9.61 8.72 4.49
N HIS A 44 8.69 9.61 4.85
CA HIS A 44 8.48 10.04 6.22
C HIS A 44 7.02 9.79 6.65
N PRO A 45 6.78 9.56 7.95
CA PRO A 45 5.43 9.56 8.49
C PRO A 45 4.66 10.83 8.10
N GLY A 46 3.45 10.67 7.56
CA GLY A 46 2.61 11.76 7.05
C GLY A 46 2.80 12.09 5.57
N ASP A 47 3.75 11.44 4.88
CA ASP A 47 3.87 11.55 3.43
C ASP A 47 2.72 10.82 2.73
N TYR A 48 2.25 11.40 1.63
CA TYR A 48 1.25 10.78 0.77
C TYR A 48 1.89 10.16 -0.47
N VAL A 49 1.57 8.91 -0.73
CA VAL A 49 2.09 8.11 -1.86
C VAL A 49 0.95 7.47 -2.65
N LYS A 50 1.24 7.11 -3.90
CA LYS A 50 0.37 6.26 -4.72
C LYS A 50 0.81 4.80 -4.57
N LEU A 51 -0.13 3.87 -4.65
CA LEU A 51 0.20 2.44 -4.60
C LEU A 51 -0.37 1.70 -5.79
N ARG A 52 0.37 0.72 -6.29
CA ARG A 52 -0.09 -0.28 -7.26
C ARG A 52 0.08 -1.64 -6.64
N LEU A 53 -1.05 -2.24 -6.28
CA LEU A 53 -1.09 -3.48 -5.54
C LEU A 53 -1.41 -4.62 -6.50
N TRP A 54 -0.50 -5.56 -6.64
CA TRP A 54 -0.67 -6.75 -7.47
C TRP A 54 -1.13 -7.91 -6.58
N LEU A 55 -2.31 -8.43 -6.86
CA LEU A 55 -2.80 -9.66 -6.23
C LEU A 55 -2.22 -10.86 -6.98
N PRO A 56 -1.75 -11.92 -6.30
CA PRO A 56 -1.13 -13.06 -6.95
C PRO A 56 -2.10 -13.83 -7.88
N ASP A 57 -3.40 -13.80 -7.57
CA ASP A 57 -4.44 -14.51 -8.31
C ASP A 57 -5.14 -13.65 -9.38
N GLU A 58 -4.74 -12.38 -9.54
CA GLU A 58 -5.39 -11.46 -10.48
C GLU A 58 -4.38 -10.84 -11.47
N SER A 59 -4.80 -10.73 -12.73
CA SER A 59 -3.99 -10.12 -13.79
C SER A 59 -4.01 -8.58 -13.80
N SER A 60 -4.92 -7.95 -13.04
CA SER A 60 -5.01 -6.50 -12.92
C SER A 60 -4.50 -6.03 -11.56
N CYS A 61 -3.74 -4.93 -11.54
CA CYS A 61 -3.38 -4.27 -10.29
C CYS A 61 -4.56 -3.49 -9.70
N ILE A 62 -4.57 -3.32 -8.39
CA ILE A 62 -5.39 -2.34 -7.67
C ILE A 62 -4.63 -1.02 -7.61
N PHE A 63 -5.28 0.07 -8.01
CA PHE A 63 -4.70 1.41 -7.91
C PHE A 63 -5.20 2.13 -6.68
N VAL A 64 -4.26 2.63 -5.88
CA VAL A 64 -4.54 3.46 -4.71
C VAL A 64 -4.08 4.87 -5.03
N GLU A 65 -5.03 5.77 -5.16
CA GLU A 65 -4.77 7.17 -5.52
C GLU A 65 -4.04 7.92 -4.41
N LEU A 66 -4.33 7.55 -3.15
CA LEU A 66 -3.74 8.18 -1.98
C LEU A 66 -3.59 7.17 -0.84
N ALA A 67 -2.37 7.00 -0.37
CA ALA A 67 -2.05 6.33 0.88
C ALA A 67 -1.13 7.20 1.72
N GLU A 68 -1.31 7.15 3.04
CA GLU A 68 -0.46 7.88 3.99
C GLU A 68 0.57 6.93 4.59
N VAL A 69 1.84 7.33 4.55
CA VAL A 69 2.91 6.63 5.25
C VAL A 69 2.72 6.84 6.75
N GLN A 70 2.44 5.77 7.48
CA GLN A 70 2.29 5.81 8.94
C GLN A 70 3.64 5.71 9.64
N TRP A 71 4.52 4.84 9.16
CA TRP A 71 5.90 4.74 9.62
C TRP A 71 6.79 4.03 8.63
N VAL A 72 8.09 4.30 8.73
CA VAL A 72 9.17 3.61 8.00
C VAL A 72 10.15 3.06 9.02
N LYS A 73 10.51 1.79 8.89
CA LYS A 73 11.47 1.12 9.77
C LYS A 73 12.30 0.12 8.98
N HIS A 74 13.57 0.46 8.73
CA HIS A 74 14.44 -0.28 7.83
C HIS A 74 13.75 -0.44 6.46
N HIS A 75 13.62 -1.68 5.97
CA HIS A 75 12.95 -2.04 4.72
C HIS A 75 11.43 -2.13 4.83
N TRP A 76 10.82 -1.85 5.99
CA TRP A 76 9.37 -1.93 6.17
C TRP A 76 8.72 -0.56 6.17
N ILE A 77 7.66 -0.43 5.40
CA ILE A 77 6.83 0.75 5.30
C ILE A 77 5.40 0.34 5.65
N LYS A 78 4.80 1.03 6.62
CA LYS A 78 3.37 0.89 6.86
C LYS A 78 2.64 2.04 6.22
N VAL A 79 1.63 1.72 5.41
CA VAL A 79 0.77 2.69 4.76
C VAL A 79 -0.69 2.44 5.10
N ASP A 80 -1.44 3.54 5.27
CA ASP A 80 -2.89 3.53 5.42
C ASP A 80 -3.53 4.01 4.11
N LEU A 81 -4.46 3.22 3.59
CA LEU A 81 -5.17 3.45 2.34
C LEU A 81 -6.25 4.51 2.55
N LEU A 82 -6.11 5.67 1.93
CA LEU A 82 -7.05 6.78 2.11
C LEU A 82 -8.06 6.87 0.97
N ILE A 83 -7.58 6.80 -0.28
CA ILE A 83 -8.41 6.92 -1.47
C ILE A 83 -8.18 5.73 -2.38
N THR A 84 -9.24 4.94 -2.58
CA THR A 84 -9.26 3.75 -3.41
C THR A 84 -10.64 3.62 -4.02
N SER A 85 -10.73 3.14 -5.26
CA SER A 85 -12.03 2.97 -5.91
C SER A 85 -12.90 1.95 -5.14
N PRO A 86 -14.24 2.08 -5.14
CA PRO A 86 -15.12 1.13 -4.47
C PRO A 86 -14.95 -0.31 -4.99
N GLU A 87 -14.65 -0.46 -6.28
CA GLU A 87 -14.37 -1.74 -6.95
C GLU A 87 -13.06 -2.35 -6.41
N ASP A 88 -11.99 -1.58 -6.39
CA ASP A 88 -10.69 -2.04 -5.88
C ASP A 88 -10.73 -2.32 -4.37
N GLN A 89 -11.47 -1.53 -3.59
CA GLN A 89 -11.72 -1.85 -2.19
C GLN A 89 -12.51 -3.14 -2.02
N ALA A 90 -13.43 -3.46 -2.93
CA ALA A 90 -14.14 -4.74 -2.88
C ALA A 90 -13.17 -5.90 -3.18
N ARG A 91 -12.29 -5.76 -4.18
CA ARG A 91 -11.25 -6.74 -4.51
C ARG A 91 -10.28 -6.97 -3.35
N LEU A 92 -9.76 -5.91 -2.73
CA LEU A 92 -8.93 -6.01 -1.52
C LEU A 92 -9.64 -6.73 -0.38
N ARG A 93 -10.91 -6.40 -0.14
CA ARG A 93 -11.71 -7.06 0.91
C ARG A 93 -11.94 -8.53 0.61
N GLN A 94 -12.20 -8.90 -0.64
CA GLN A 94 -12.36 -10.28 -1.06
C GLN A 94 -11.06 -11.06 -0.86
N PHE A 95 -9.93 -10.49 -1.27
CA PHE A 95 -8.62 -11.11 -1.05
C PHE A 95 -8.34 -11.39 0.43
N VAL A 96 -8.62 -10.43 1.32
CA VAL A 96 -8.48 -10.63 2.78
C VAL A 96 -9.50 -11.63 3.34
N ALA A 97 -10.73 -11.65 2.80
CA ALA A 97 -11.82 -12.49 3.29
C ALA A 97 -11.72 -13.97 2.89
N VAL A 98 -11.04 -14.29 1.78
CA VAL A 98 -10.84 -15.68 1.33
C VAL A 98 -10.09 -16.51 2.38
N GLU A 99 -9.23 -15.89 3.19
CA GLU A 99 -8.41 -16.59 4.17
C GLU A 99 -8.74 -16.31 5.64
N ASP A 100 -9.41 -15.19 5.96
CA ASP A 100 -9.87 -14.87 7.32
C ASP A 100 -11.39 -15.12 7.44
N ARG A 101 -11.78 -16.28 7.98
CA ARG A 101 -13.18 -16.66 8.25
C ARG A 101 -13.87 -15.76 9.32
N SER A 102 -13.22 -14.71 9.82
CA SER A 102 -13.71 -13.85 10.91
C SER A 102 -13.89 -12.40 10.45
N SER A 103 -15.14 -12.01 10.20
CA SER A 103 -15.55 -10.90 9.33
C SER A 103 -15.32 -9.45 9.83
N LEU A 104 -14.97 -9.23 11.10
CA LEU A 104 -14.86 -7.87 11.67
C LEU A 104 -13.42 -7.31 11.65
N SER A 105 -12.40 -8.17 11.71
CA SER A 105 -10.98 -7.80 11.59
C SER A 105 -10.58 -7.50 10.15
N SER A 106 -11.22 -8.14 9.16
CA SER A 106 -10.88 -8.04 7.74
C SER A 106 -11.07 -6.64 7.16
N ARG A 107 -11.97 -5.82 7.75
CA ARG A 107 -12.22 -4.45 7.29
C ARG A 107 -11.05 -3.52 7.61
N ARG A 108 -10.50 -3.58 8.83
CA ARG A 108 -9.31 -2.78 9.19
C ARG A 108 -8.02 -3.31 8.54
N LYS A 109 -7.95 -4.62 8.29
CA LYS A 109 -6.81 -5.26 7.60
C LYS A 109 -6.70 -4.86 6.12
N SER A 110 -7.81 -4.53 5.46
CA SER A 110 -7.83 -4.10 4.05
C SER A 110 -7.61 -2.60 3.85
N GLU A 111 -7.45 -1.85 4.95
CA GLU A 111 -7.17 -0.41 4.96
C GLU A 111 -5.70 -0.11 5.28
N GLN A 112 -4.91 -1.11 5.68
CA GLN A 112 -3.49 -0.95 6.06
C GLN A 112 -2.63 -2.02 5.40
N ILE A 113 -1.47 -1.61 4.89
CA ILE A 113 -0.53 -2.50 4.21
C ILE A 113 0.85 -2.33 4.81
N LEU A 114 1.52 -3.46 5.08
CA LEU A 114 2.96 -3.49 5.34
C LEU A 114 3.70 -3.86 4.06
N ILE A 115 4.49 -2.94 3.55
CA ILE A 115 5.29 -3.12 2.33
C ILE A 115 6.74 -3.30 2.73
N ARG A 116 7.39 -4.34 2.19
CA ARG A 116 8.84 -4.51 2.21
C ARG A 116 9.44 -3.97 0.94
N ALA A 117 10.38 -3.02 1.04
CA ALA A 117 11.06 -2.38 -0.10
C ALA A 117 12.58 -2.29 0.12
#